data_AF-A0A9W7M6P1-F1
#
_entry.id   AF-A0A9W7M6P1-F1
#
_cell.length_a   1.000
_cell.length_b   1.000
_cell.length_c   1.000
_cell.angle_alpha   90.00
_cell.angle_beta   90.00
_cell.angle_gamma   90.00
#
_symmetry.space_group_name_H-M   'P 1'
#
loop_
_entity.id
_entity.type
_entity.pdbx_description
1 polymer ?
#
loop_
_entity_poly.entity_id
_entity_poly.type
_entity_poly.pdbx_seq_one_letter_code
_entity_poly.pdbx_strand_id
1 'polypeptide(L)'
;MDFTATILFLALLISSTKALDPCGSQPDDSDLSIIPIYGKCSPFNPPKPDSWLETVINMALKDPARVKYLSSLVAQKTTAVPIASGQQVLNIGNYVVRVKIGTPGQLMFMVLDTSNDVAWVPCSGCTRCSATTFSPNTSTSYGLLDCSLPQRTHVRGLSCPATGTEACSFNQSYGGDSSFSAHLVQDSLRLAKDIVPNFAFGC
;
A
#
# COMPACT_ATOMS: atom_id res chain seq x y z
N MET A 1 -46.08 -43.73 -3.10
CA MET A 1 -45.24 -42.55 -2.82
C MET A 1 -44.15 -42.54 -3.88
N ASP A 2 -44.23 -41.57 -4.78
CA ASP A 2 -43.53 -41.55 -6.07
C ASP A 2 -42.02 -41.42 -5.89
N PHE A 3 -41.27 -42.44 -6.32
CA PHE A 3 -39.81 -42.49 -6.22
C PHE A 3 -39.15 -41.35 -7.03
N THR A 4 -39.85 -40.86 -8.04
CA THR A 4 -39.50 -39.71 -8.89
C THR A 4 -39.58 -38.38 -8.15
N ALA A 5 -40.53 -38.21 -7.23
CA ALA A 5 -40.69 -36.99 -6.44
C ALA A 5 -39.57 -36.83 -5.40
N THR A 6 -39.07 -37.93 -4.83
CA THR A 6 -37.96 -37.93 -3.87
C THR A 6 -36.63 -37.60 -4.54
N ILE A 7 -36.40 -38.04 -5.78
CA ILE A 7 -35.18 -37.73 -6.54
C ILE A 7 -35.15 -36.25 -6.95
N LEU A 8 -36.29 -35.66 -7.35
CA LEU A 8 -36.37 -34.22 -7.63
C LEU A 8 -36.10 -33.36 -6.38
N PHE A 9 -36.58 -33.79 -5.21
CA PHE A 9 -36.33 -33.10 -3.94
C PHE A 9 -34.86 -33.20 -3.51
N LEU A 10 -34.18 -34.34 -3.73
CA LEU A 10 -32.75 -34.47 -3.49
C LEU A 10 -31.92 -33.64 -4.49
N ALA A 11 -32.34 -33.55 -5.76
CA ALA A 11 -31.66 -32.74 -6.77
C ALA A 11 -31.77 -31.22 -6.50
N LEU A 12 -32.88 -30.76 -5.90
CA LEU A 12 -33.07 -29.37 -5.47
C LEU A 12 -32.26 -29.01 -4.20
N LEU A 13 -31.92 -29.99 -3.36
CA LEU A 13 -31.01 -29.83 -2.22
C LEU A 13 -29.53 -29.73 -2.61
N ILE A 14 -29.18 -30.09 -3.86
CA ILE A 14 -27.87 -29.78 -4.47
C ILE A 14 -27.87 -28.36 -5.04
N SER A 15 -28.59 -27.44 -4.39
CA SER A 15 -28.41 -26.01 -4.58
C SER A 15 -26.93 -25.74 -4.33
N SER A 16 -26.23 -25.41 -5.40
CA SER A 16 -24.79 -25.21 -5.40
C SER A 16 -24.50 -24.11 -4.40
N THR A 17 -24.04 -24.46 -3.20
CA THR A 17 -23.26 -23.54 -2.39
C THR A 17 -22.01 -23.28 -3.21
N LYS A 18 -22.08 -22.33 -4.13
CA LYS A 18 -20.88 -21.65 -4.62
C LYS A 18 -20.29 -21.08 -3.33
N ALA A 19 -19.31 -21.78 -2.77
CA ALA A 19 -18.50 -21.22 -1.72
C ALA A 19 -18.01 -19.89 -2.31
N LEU A 20 -18.53 -18.78 -1.80
CA LEU A 20 -17.97 -17.49 -2.14
C LEU A 20 -16.51 -17.60 -1.75
N ASP A 21 -15.63 -17.58 -2.75
CA ASP A 21 -14.22 -17.38 -2.47
C ASP A 21 -14.14 -15.99 -1.83
N PRO A 22 -13.84 -15.87 -0.52
CA PRO A 22 -13.75 -14.57 0.13
C PRO A 22 -12.64 -13.71 -0.47
N CYS A 23 -11.70 -14.36 -1.17
CA CYS A 23 -10.59 -13.76 -1.88
C CYS A 23 -10.79 -13.75 -3.40
N GLY A 24 -11.97 -14.18 -3.87
CA GLY A 24 -12.33 -14.15 -5.28
C GLY A 24 -12.16 -12.73 -5.77
N SER A 25 -11.24 -12.54 -6.73
CA SER A 25 -10.87 -11.22 -7.23
C SER A 25 -12.12 -10.47 -7.63
N GLN A 26 -12.51 -9.44 -6.88
CA GLN A 26 -13.39 -8.39 -7.41
C GLN A 26 -12.59 -7.72 -8.54
N PRO A 27 -12.95 -7.94 -9.81
CA PRO A 27 -12.24 -7.34 -10.94
C PRO A 27 -12.64 -5.87 -11.10
N ASP A 28 -13.75 -5.48 -10.49
CA ASP A 28 -14.26 -4.14 -10.59
C ASP A 28 -13.46 -3.23 -9.67
N ASP A 29 -12.84 -2.23 -10.28
CA ASP A 29 -12.29 -1.05 -9.61
C ASP A 29 -13.43 -0.24 -8.95
N SER A 30 -14.47 -0.89 -8.41
CA SER A 30 -15.68 -0.27 -7.89
C SER A 30 -15.50 0.32 -6.51
N ASP A 31 -14.60 -0.27 -5.73
CA ASP A 31 -14.25 0.16 -4.37
C ASP A 31 -12.74 0.00 -4.11
N LEU A 32 -12.21 0.78 -3.18
CA LEU A 32 -10.80 0.75 -2.81
C LEU A 32 -10.50 -0.49 -1.96
N SER A 33 -9.76 -1.44 -2.53
CA SER A 33 -9.36 -2.65 -1.81
C SER A 33 -8.21 -2.37 -0.84
N ILE A 34 -8.51 -2.33 0.46
CA ILE A 34 -7.52 -2.32 1.55
C ILE A 34 -7.29 -3.76 2.00
N ILE A 35 -6.06 -4.25 1.84
CA ILE A 35 -5.72 -5.66 2.03
C ILE A 35 -4.74 -5.78 3.22
N PRO A 36 -5.06 -6.56 4.27
CA PRO A 36 -4.07 -6.87 5.30
C PRO A 36 -2.94 -7.73 4.73
N ILE A 37 -1.66 -7.33 4.93
CA ILE A 37 -0.51 -8.01 4.31
C ILE A 37 -0.40 -9.48 4.72
N TYR A 38 -0.75 -9.80 5.96
CA TYR A 38 -0.76 -11.16 6.49
C TYR A 38 -2.17 -11.79 6.47
N GLY A 39 -3.11 -11.18 5.76
CA GLY A 39 -4.47 -11.67 5.62
C GLY A 39 -4.56 -12.83 4.63
N LYS A 40 -5.60 -13.65 4.77
CA LYS A 40 -5.91 -14.79 3.87
C LYS A 40 -5.94 -14.38 2.39
N CYS A 41 -6.44 -13.19 2.09
CA CYS A 41 -6.59 -12.67 0.73
C CYS A 41 -5.43 -11.77 0.28
N SER A 42 -4.31 -11.78 1.01
CA SER A 42 -3.12 -11.04 0.62
C SER A 42 -2.54 -11.60 -0.68
N PRO A 43 -2.23 -10.76 -1.69
CA PRO A 43 -1.46 -11.20 -2.85
C PRO A 43 -0.01 -11.55 -2.48
N PHE A 44 0.41 -11.22 -1.25
CA PHE A 44 1.72 -11.51 -0.69
C PHE A 44 1.61 -12.74 0.23
N ASN A 45 2.38 -13.80 -0.07
CA ASN A 45 2.50 -15.03 0.73
C ASN A 45 1.29 -15.35 1.62
N PRO A 46 0.17 -15.87 1.05
CA PRO A 46 -1.01 -16.17 1.84
C PRO A 46 -0.65 -17.14 2.99
N PRO A 47 -1.12 -16.87 4.23
CA PRO A 47 -0.93 -17.80 5.33
C PRO A 47 -1.50 -19.17 4.95
N LYS A 48 -0.78 -20.25 5.29
CA LYS A 48 -1.38 -21.59 5.18
C LYS A 48 -2.58 -21.65 6.12
N PRO A 49 -3.63 -22.45 5.83
CA PRO A 49 -4.84 -22.52 6.65
C PRO A 49 -4.57 -22.73 8.16
N ASP A 50 -3.55 -23.54 8.48
CA ASP A 50 -3.14 -23.84 9.86
C ASP A 50 -2.27 -22.76 10.52
N SER A 51 -1.78 -21.77 9.76
CA SER A 51 -0.84 -20.75 10.23
C SER A 51 -1.50 -19.45 10.71
N TRP A 52 -2.83 -19.37 10.76
CA TRP A 52 -3.51 -18.15 11.22
C TRP A 52 -3.20 -17.83 12.68
N LEU A 53 -3.28 -18.82 13.57
CA LEU A 53 -2.95 -18.64 14.98
C LEU A 53 -1.49 -18.20 15.16
N GLU A 54 -0.55 -18.82 14.44
CA GLU A 54 0.85 -18.40 14.43
C GLU A 54 1.02 -16.97 13.90
N THR A 55 0.26 -16.58 12.87
CA THR A 55 0.28 -15.22 12.32
C THR A 55 -0.17 -14.22 13.39
N VAL A 56 -1.26 -14.52 14.11
CA VAL A 56 -1.75 -13.69 15.22
C VAL A 56 -0.75 -13.60 16.36
N ILE A 57 -0.15 -14.74 16.75
CA ILE A 57 0.90 -14.77 17.79
C ILE A 57 2.11 -13.96 17.35
N ASN A 58 2.59 -14.11 16.11
CA ASN A 58 3.72 -13.35 15.57
C ASN A 58 3.44 -11.85 15.49
N MET A 59 2.21 -11.44 15.18
CA MET A 59 1.80 -10.03 15.24
C MET A 59 1.81 -9.52 16.70
N ALA A 60 1.25 -10.30 17.63
CA ALA A 60 1.22 -9.93 19.05
C ALA A 60 2.62 -9.85 19.68
N LEU A 61 3.56 -10.70 19.26
CA LEU A 61 4.95 -10.66 19.73
C LEU A 61 5.71 -9.39 19.32
N LYS A 62 5.25 -8.67 18.28
CA LYS A 62 5.82 -7.38 17.86
C LYS A 62 5.21 -6.19 18.61
N ASP A 63 4.15 -6.41 19.37
CA ASP A 63 3.41 -5.39 20.13
C ASP A 63 4.13 -4.78 21.35
N PRO A 64 5.12 -5.43 22.01
CA PRO A 64 5.77 -4.85 23.20
C PRO A 64 6.38 -3.47 22.96
N ALA A 65 6.93 -3.22 21.76
CA ALA A 65 7.48 -1.92 21.39
C ALA A 65 6.38 -0.84 21.35
N ARG A 66 5.20 -1.16 20.80
CA ARG A 66 4.03 -0.28 20.79
C ARG A 66 3.55 0.04 22.19
N VAL A 67 3.39 -0.99 23.03
CA VAL A 67 2.95 -0.82 24.42
C VAL A 67 3.93 0.05 25.21
N LYS A 68 5.23 -0.16 25.04
CA LYS A 68 6.28 0.63 25.70
C LYS A 68 6.22 2.12 25.29
N TYR A 69 6.04 2.41 24.01
CA TYR A 69 5.89 3.78 23.52
C TYR A 69 4.61 4.44 24.02
N LEU A 70 3.45 3.78 23.91
CA LEU A 70 2.19 4.35 24.38
C LEU A 70 2.21 4.60 25.90
N SER A 71 2.85 3.70 26.67
CA SER A 71 3.01 3.87 28.11
C SER A 71 3.89 5.07 28.47
N SER A 72 4.91 5.40 27.66
CA SER A 72 5.74 6.57 27.91
C SER A 72 4.99 7.89 27.67
N LEU A 73 4.03 7.91 26.74
CA LEU A 73 3.16 9.07 26.51
C LEU A 73 2.18 9.30 27.67
N VAL A 74 1.61 8.22 28.23
CA VAL A 74 0.71 8.31 29.39
C VAL A 74 1.42 8.90 30.61
N ALA A 75 2.70 8.54 30.82
CA ALA A 75 3.51 9.08 31.91
C ALA A 75 3.73 10.60 31.81
N GLN A 76 3.63 11.18 30.61
CA GLN A 76 3.81 12.62 30.37
C GLN A 76 2.55 13.46 30.60
N LYS A 77 1.40 12.85 30.94
CA LYS A 77 0.09 13.53 31.14
C LYS A 77 -0.30 14.47 29.98
N THR A 78 0.12 14.17 28.76
CA THR A 78 -0.28 14.95 27.58
C THR A 78 -1.75 14.67 27.28
N THR A 79 -2.59 15.72 27.29
CA THR A 79 -4.01 15.64 26.91
C THR A 79 -4.22 15.66 25.40
N ALA A 80 -3.13 15.84 24.64
CA ALA A 80 -3.10 15.79 23.18
C ALA A 80 -2.38 14.50 22.76
N VAL A 81 -3.06 13.67 21.96
CA VAL A 81 -2.41 12.56 21.26
C VAL A 81 -1.54 13.18 20.16
N PRO A 82 -0.21 13.04 20.20
CA PRO A 82 0.62 13.59 19.14
C PRO A 82 0.28 12.90 17.82
N ILE A 83 -0.13 13.68 16.81
CA ILE A 83 -0.15 13.21 15.43
C ILE A 83 1.31 13.16 15.00
N ALA A 84 1.92 11.99 15.12
CA ALA A 84 3.31 11.73 14.78
C ALA A 84 3.43 10.44 13.96
N SER A 85 4.51 10.35 13.17
CA SER A 85 4.80 9.20 12.33
C SER A 85 4.91 7.92 13.18
N GLY A 86 3.95 7.00 13.01
CA GLY A 86 3.97 5.68 13.66
C GLY A 86 5.15 4.81 13.22
N GLN A 87 5.77 5.07 12.06
CA GLN A 87 6.90 4.30 11.57
C GLN A 87 8.17 4.48 12.38
N GLN A 88 8.46 5.70 12.86
CA GLN A 88 9.63 5.97 13.70
C GLN A 88 9.64 5.11 14.97
N VAL A 89 8.47 4.63 15.38
CA VAL A 89 8.27 3.86 16.61
C VAL A 89 8.01 2.38 16.32
N LEU A 90 7.22 2.07 15.28
CA LEU A 90 6.61 0.75 15.11
C LEU A 90 7.13 -0.02 13.90
N ASN A 91 7.64 0.68 12.87
CA ASN A 91 8.09 0.06 11.61
C ASN A 91 7.09 -0.99 11.04
N ILE A 92 5.79 -0.69 11.07
CA ILE A 92 4.72 -1.61 10.65
C ILE A 92 4.08 -1.14 9.35
N GLY A 93 4.24 -1.94 8.29
CA GLY A 93 3.31 -1.95 7.16
C GLY A 93 2.28 -3.05 7.40
N ASN A 94 1.03 -2.70 7.71
CA ASN A 94 -0.02 -3.68 8.01
C ASN A 94 -0.99 -3.90 6.84
N TYR A 95 -1.14 -2.88 5.99
CA TYR A 95 -2.11 -2.88 4.91
C TYR A 95 -1.46 -2.42 3.62
N VAL A 96 -1.91 -3.02 2.53
CA VAL A 96 -1.58 -2.64 1.16
C VAL A 96 -2.86 -2.29 0.41
N VAL A 97 -2.75 -1.30 -0.46
CA VAL A 97 -3.81 -0.88 -1.35
C VAL A 97 -3.46 -1.21 -2.78
N ARG A 98 -4.47 -1.62 -3.53
CA ARG A 98 -4.36 -1.83 -4.98
C ARG A 98 -4.56 -0.49 -5.68
N VAL A 99 -3.56 -0.03 -6.44
CA VAL A 99 -3.63 1.24 -7.18
C VAL A 99 -3.19 1.02 -8.62
N LYS A 100 -3.52 1.97 -9.51
CA LYS A 100 -2.90 2.03 -10.84
C LYS A 100 -2.21 3.38 -11.00
N ILE A 101 -0.98 3.40 -11.49
CA ILE A 101 -0.22 4.62 -11.76
C ILE A 101 0.00 4.73 -13.27
N GLY A 102 -0.20 5.92 -13.83
CA GLY A 102 0.05 6.21 -15.23
C GLY A 102 -1.17 6.12 -16.15
N THR A 103 -0.93 6.45 -17.43
CA THR A 103 -1.92 6.36 -18.52
C THR A 103 -1.31 5.66 -19.74
N PRO A 104 -1.66 4.39 -20.03
CA PRO A 104 -2.59 3.54 -19.31
C PRO A 104 -2.08 3.12 -17.92
N GLY A 105 -3.00 2.88 -16.99
CA GLY A 105 -2.67 2.60 -15.59
C GLY A 105 -1.95 1.27 -15.38
N GLN A 106 -0.76 1.34 -14.78
CA GLN A 106 0.07 0.21 -14.38
C GLN A 106 -0.27 -0.20 -12.95
N LEU A 107 -0.64 -1.46 -12.75
CA LEU A 107 -1.05 -1.99 -11.45
C LEU A 107 0.12 -2.01 -10.46
N MET A 108 -0.09 -1.41 -9.29
CA MET A 108 0.83 -1.44 -8.16
C MET A 108 0.10 -1.83 -6.88
N PHE A 109 0.83 -2.48 -5.97
CA PHE A 109 0.40 -2.66 -4.59
C PHE A 109 1.29 -1.77 -3.71
N MET A 110 0.67 -0.80 -3.05
CA MET A 110 1.38 0.17 -2.22
C MET A 110 1.02 -0.03 -0.75
N VAL A 111 2.01 0.13 0.14
CA VAL A 111 1.73 0.12 1.58
C VAL A 111 0.91 1.37 1.92
N LEU A 112 -0.20 1.18 2.64
CA LEU A 112 -0.97 2.27 3.20
C LEU A 112 -0.28 2.74 4.48
N ASP A 113 0.63 3.69 4.34
CA ASP A 113 1.43 4.23 5.42
C ASP A 113 1.04 5.68 5.71
N THR A 114 0.42 5.90 6.86
CA THR A 114 -0.02 7.24 7.31
C THR A 114 1.11 8.05 7.96
N SER A 115 2.34 7.57 7.90
CA SER A 115 3.45 8.09 8.69
C SER A 115 4.49 8.86 7.86
N ASN A 116 4.29 8.95 6.54
CA ASN A 116 5.12 9.69 5.60
C ASN A 116 4.30 10.68 4.77
N ASP A 117 4.89 11.82 4.45
CA ASP A 117 4.26 12.92 3.71
C ASP A 117 4.41 12.79 2.19
N VAL A 118 5.10 11.74 1.71
CA VAL A 118 5.36 11.45 0.30
C VAL A 118 5.16 9.96 0.03
N ALA A 119 4.53 9.62 -1.09
CA ALA A 119 4.45 8.24 -1.57
C ALA A 119 5.62 7.95 -2.53
N TRP A 120 6.03 6.70 -2.68
CA TRP A 120 7.08 6.31 -3.63
C TRP A 120 6.84 4.92 -4.20
N VAL A 121 7.36 4.68 -5.40
CA VAL A 121 7.38 3.37 -6.04
C VAL A 121 8.73 3.15 -6.72
N PRO A 122 9.22 1.89 -6.78
CA PRO A 122 10.40 1.60 -7.57
C PRO A 122 10.08 1.79 -9.06
N CYS A 123 10.94 2.54 -9.76
CA CYS A 123 10.79 2.80 -11.19
C CYS A 123 11.77 1.99 -12.05
N SER A 124 11.45 1.86 -13.34
CA SER A 124 12.33 1.20 -14.31
C SER A 124 13.72 1.85 -14.30
N GLY A 125 14.76 1.04 -14.15
CA GLY A 125 16.13 1.53 -13.98
C GLY A 125 16.58 1.67 -12.51
N CYS A 126 15.68 1.44 -11.54
CA CYS A 126 16.07 1.41 -10.14
C CYS A 126 17.10 0.30 -9.86
N THR A 127 18.15 0.67 -9.12
CA THR A 127 19.17 -0.27 -8.65
C THR A 127 18.79 -0.82 -7.28
N ARG A 128 18.93 -2.15 -7.09
CA ARG A 128 18.59 -2.85 -5.83
C ARG A 128 17.10 -2.74 -5.42
N CYS A 129 16.21 -2.47 -6.36
CA CYS A 129 14.76 -2.52 -6.16
C CYS A 129 14.19 -3.94 -6.38
N SER A 130 12.92 -4.13 -6.02
CA SER A 130 12.15 -5.33 -6.36
C SER A 130 11.91 -5.46 -7.88
N ALA A 131 11.52 -6.65 -8.35
CA ALA A 131 11.25 -6.89 -9.77
C ALA A 131 10.03 -6.10 -10.30
N THR A 132 9.04 -5.83 -9.44
CA THR A 132 7.86 -5.04 -9.82
C THR A 132 8.22 -3.56 -9.79
N THR A 133 8.18 -2.91 -10.95
CA THR A 133 8.54 -1.49 -11.10
C THR A 133 7.53 -0.75 -11.96
N PHE A 134 7.33 0.53 -11.66
CA PHE A 134 6.62 1.45 -12.53
C PHE A 134 7.49 1.80 -13.74
N SER A 135 6.92 1.83 -14.94
CA SER A 135 7.62 2.21 -16.18
C SER A 135 7.16 3.60 -16.64
N PRO A 136 7.87 4.68 -16.31
CA PRO A 136 7.52 6.04 -16.73
C PRO A 136 7.31 6.17 -18.25
N ASN A 137 8.17 5.52 -19.04
CA ASN A 137 8.18 5.62 -20.50
C ASN A 137 6.94 5.04 -21.17
N THR A 138 6.12 4.26 -20.45
CA THR A 138 4.88 3.68 -20.98
C THR A 138 3.64 4.48 -20.55
N SER A 139 3.82 5.54 -19.76
CA SER A 139 2.74 6.43 -19.32
C SER A 139 2.77 7.75 -20.09
N THR A 140 1.64 8.07 -20.71
CA THR A 140 1.44 9.33 -21.44
C THR A 140 1.15 10.53 -20.52
N SER A 141 0.83 10.29 -19.26
CA SER A 141 0.60 11.33 -18.25
C SER A 141 1.77 11.54 -17.29
N TYR A 142 2.89 10.85 -17.52
CA TYR A 142 4.10 11.02 -16.73
C TYR A 142 4.71 12.41 -16.96
N GLY A 143 5.11 13.06 -15.86
CA GLY A 143 5.82 14.32 -15.88
C GLY A 143 6.87 14.39 -14.79
N LEU A 144 8.02 14.97 -15.12
CA LEU A 144 9.01 15.34 -14.10
C LEU A 144 8.49 16.57 -13.35
N LEU A 145 8.64 16.56 -12.03
CA LEU A 145 8.37 17.74 -11.22
C LEU A 145 9.67 18.53 -11.09
N ASP A 146 9.69 19.71 -11.69
CA ASP A 146 10.79 20.63 -11.53
C ASP A 146 10.82 21.23 -10.13
N CYS A 147 12.00 21.75 -9.79
CA CYS A 147 12.25 22.46 -8.56
C CYS A 147 11.63 23.85 -8.51
N SER A 148 10.65 24.20 -9.34
CA SER A 148 9.94 25.47 -9.29
C SER A 148 8.55 25.34 -8.65
N LEU A 149 7.98 24.12 -8.59
CA LEU A 149 6.59 23.89 -8.20
C LEU A 149 6.32 23.99 -6.67
N PRO A 150 5.09 24.33 -6.25
CA PRO A 150 4.70 24.46 -4.84
C PRO A 150 4.72 23.16 -4.04
N GLN A 151 4.65 22.01 -4.71
CA GLN A 151 4.60 20.67 -4.06
C GLN A 151 5.85 20.37 -3.22
N ARG A 152 6.92 21.17 -3.35
CA ARG A 152 8.17 21.08 -2.58
C ARG A 152 8.01 21.14 -1.06
N THR A 153 6.99 21.82 -0.53
CA THR A 153 6.88 22.06 0.92
C THR A 153 6.55 20.81 1.74
N HIS A 154 6.14 19.73 1.09
CA HIS A 154 5.65 18.53 1.77
C HIS A 154 6.70 17.41 1.85
N VAL A 155 7.77 17.46 1.05
CA VAL A 155 8.81 16.41 1.02
C VAL A 155 10.00 16.82 1.88
N ARG A 156 10.20 16.14 3.02
CA ARG A 156 11.39 16.34 3.86
C ARG A 156 12.65 15.87 3.13
N GLY A 157 13.73 16.64 3.25
CA GLY A 157 15.03 16.25 2.66
C GLY A 157 15.12 16.41 1.13
N LEU A 158 14.22 17.19 0.53
CA LEU A 158 14.24 17.48 -0.90
C LEU A 158 15.47 18.35 -1.25
N SER A 159 16.27 17.85 -2.19
CA SER A 159 17.40 18.51 -2.81
C SER A 159 17.03 18.94 -4.22
N CYS A 160 17.45 20.15 -4.58
CA CYS A 160 17.14 20.76 -5.87
C CYS A 160 18.42 21.25 -6.55
N PRO A 161 18.60 20.97 -7.85
CA PRO A 161 19.70 21.54 -8.61
C PRO A 161 19.57 23.07 -8.70
N ALA A 162 20.71 23.76 -8.67
CA ALA A 162 20.78 25.22 -8.65
C ALA A 162 20.14 25.90 -9.87
N THR A 163 20.06 25.19 -11.00
CA THR A 163 19.51 25.68 -12.27
C THR A 163 18.00 25.49 -12.40
N GLY A 164 17.34 24.83 -11.45
CA GLY A 164 15.87 24.71 -11.36
C GLY A 164 15.20 23.86 -12.46
N THR A 165 15.94 23.41 -13.48
CA THR A 165 15.42 22.68 -14.65
C THR A 165 15.51 21.16 -14.55
N GLU A 166 16.21 20.62 -13.54
CA GLU A 166 16.25 19.17 -13.31
C GLU A 166 15.28 18.77 -12.18
N ALA A 167 14.90 17.49 -12.17
CA ALA A 167 13.95 16.95 -11.21
C ALA A 167 14.49 17.05 -9.78
N CYS A 168 13.65 17.44 -8.83
CA CYS A 168 13.98 17.38 -7.40
C CYS A 168 14.36 15.94 -7.04
N SER A 169 15.32 15.75 -6.13
CA SER A 169 15.59 14.42 -5.55
C SER A 169 15.49 14.47 -4.04
N PHE A 170 15.16 13.35 -3.41
CA PHE A 170 15.15 13.25 -1.95
C PHE A 170 15.67 11.89 -1.51
N ASN A 171 16.21 11.86 -0.29
CA ASN A 171 16.62 10.64 0.37
C ASN A 171 15.70 10.39 1.55
N GLN A 172 15.27 9.15 1.72
CA GLN A 172 14.39 8.77 2.81
C GLN A 172 14.87 7.47 3.44
N SER A 173 14.97 7.47 4.76
CA SER A 173 15.12 6.26 5.55
C SER A 173 13.73 5.69 5.84
N TYR A 174 13.54 4.40 5.59
CA TYR A 174 12.28 3.70 5.78
C TYR A 174 12.52 2.42 6.59
N GLY A 175 12.45 2.51 7.92
CA GLY A 175 12.45 1.34 8.81
C GLY A 175 13.76 0.56 8.91
N GLY A 176 14.20 0.24 10.13
CA GLY A 176 15.47 -0.47 10.34
C GLY A 176 16.64 0.25 9.63
N ASP A 177 17.37 -0.49 8.79
CA ASP A 177 18.51 0.03 8.01
C ASP A 177 18.16 0.32 6.53
N SER A 178 16.88 0.35 6.18
CA SER A 178 16.45 0.63 4.81
C SER A 178 16.45 2.13 4.52
N SER A 179 17.05 2.50 3.39
CA SER A 179 17.04 3.85 2.86
C SER A 179 17.02 3.82 1.33
N PHE A 180 16.49 4.87 0.72
CA PHE A 180 16.45 5.03 -0.72
C PHE A 180 16.64 6.49 -1.14
N SER A 181 16.96 6.67 -2.42
CA SER A 181 16.97 7.96 -3.11
C SER A 181 15.96 7.88 -4.25
N ALA A 182 15.24 8.96 -4.49
CA ALA A 182 14.23 9.04 -5.53
C ALA A 182 14.16 10.47 -6.10
N HIS A 183 13.77 10.61 -7.36
CA HIS A 183 13.32 11.87 -7.93
C HIS A 183 11.84 12.11 -7.64
N LEU A 184 11.47 13.37 -7.51
CA LEU A 184 10.07 13.76 -7.40
C LEU A 184 9.48 13.85 -8.81
N VAL A 185 8.43 13.07 -9.04
CA VAL A 185 7.73 12.98 -10.33
C VAL A 185 6.23 13.09 -10.10
N GLN A 186 5.48 13.29 -11.18
CA GLN A 186 4.02 13.24 -11.15
C GLN A 186 3.47 12.32 -12.23
N ASP A 187 2.34 11.70 -11.93
CA ASP A 187 1.54 10.98 -12.91
C ASP A 187 0.08 10.85 -12.43
N SER A 188 -0.78 10.20 -13.19
CA SER A 188 -2.14 9.87 -12.78
C SER A 188 -2.14 8.72 -11.78
N LEU A 189 -2.70 8.92 -10.59
CA LEU A 189 -2.97 7.86 -9.63
C LEU A 189 -4.45 7.50 -9.69
N ARG A 190 -4.76 6.23 -9.93
CA ARG A 190 -6.11 5.70 -9.88
C ARG A 190 -6.32 4.84 -8.64
N LEU A 191 -7.31 5.24 -7.84
CA LEU A 191 -7.79 4.57 -6.64
C LEU A 191 -9.23 4.13 -6.91
N ALA A 192 -9.45 2.83 -7.15
CA ALA A 192 -10.74 2.33 -7.60
C ALA A 192 -11.26 3.12 -8.84
N LYS A 193 -12.40 3.80 -8.72
CA LYS A 193 -12.98 4.62 -9.80
C LYS A 193 -12.36 6.01 -9.90
N ASP A 194 -11.73 6.49 -8.84
CA ASP A 194 -11.24 7.85 -8.74
C ASP A 194 -9.86 7.98 -9.38
N ILE A 195 -9.69 9.03 -10.18
CA ILE A 195 -8.42 9.38 -10.80
C ILE A 195 -7.97 10.70 -10.19
N VAL A 196 -6.80 10.66 -9.56
CA VAL A 196 -6.07 11.84 -9.07
C VAL A 196 -5.03 12.20 -10.13
N PRO A 197 -5.27 13.23 -10.97
CA PRO A 197 -4.29 13.68 -11.93
C PRO A 197 -3.13 14.37 -11.22
N ASN A 198 -1.95 14.38 -11.85
CA ASN A 198 -0.76 15.08 -11.34
C ASN A 198 -0.41 14.69 -9.88
N PHE A 199 -0.63 13.44 -9.51
CA PHE A 199 -0.27 12.91 -8.21
C PHE A 199 1.26 12.85 -8.11
N ALA A 200 1.83 13.55 -7.13
CA ALA A 200 3.27 13.62 -6.92
C ALA A 200 3.77 12.43 -6.08
N PHE A 201 4.84 11.77 -6.52
CA PHE A 201 5.45 10.64 -5.82
C PHE A 201 6.95 10.51 -6.12
N GLY A 202 7.64 9.70 -5.33
CA GLY A 202 9.05 9.35 -5.50
C GLY A 202 9.25 8.22 -6.50
N CYS A 203 10.15 8.47 -7.45
CA CYS A 203 10.66 7.61 -8.50
C CYS A 203 12.15 7.96 -8.66
#